data_AF-A0A6J6XSL6-F1
#
_entry.id   AF-A0A6J6XSL6-F1
#
_cell.length_a   1.000
_cell.length_b   1.000
_cell.length_c   1.000
_cell.angle_alpha   90.00
_cell.angle_beta   90.00
_cell.angle_gamma   90.00
#
_symmetry.space_group_name_H-M   'P 1'
#
loop_
_entity.id
_entity.type
_entity.pdbx_description
1 polymer ?
#
loop_
_entity_poly.entity_id
_entity_poly.type
_entity_poly.pdbx_seq_one_letter_code
_entity_poly.pdbx_strand_id
1 'polypeptide(L)'
;MKLGGIGMAVFGLGFEHHATPPTSLDLVDAWGDPIRYAIDQFGPQRCMFESNFPVDRMSCSYVTLWNAFKHIAAGMGHDDKTALFYGTASRAYRL
;
A
#
# COMPACT_ATOMS: atom_id res chain seq x y z
N MET A 1 1.94 -4.58 -11.37
CA MET A 1 2.53 -3.46 -10.61
C MET A 1 2.46 -3.77 -9.13
N LYS A 2 3.53 -3.47 -8.41
CA LYS A 2 3.60 -3.55 -6.95
C LYS A 2 3.24 -2.20 -6.36
N LEU A 3 2.39 -2.19 -5.33
CA LEU A 3 1.88 -1.01 -4.65
C LEU A 3 2.40 -1.03 -3.21
N GLY A 4 3.50 -0.31 -2.98
CA GLY A 4 4.21 -0.23 -1.71
C GLY A 4 5.53 0.51 -1.89
N GLY A 5 6.36 0.55 -0.84
CA GLY A 5 7.64 1.26 -0.86
C GLY A 5 7.54 2.78 -0.73
N ILE A 6 6.33 3.34 -0.66
CA ILE A 6 6.09 4.78 -0.52
C ILE A 6 6.58 5.29 0.85
N GLY A 7 6.73 4.40 1.83
CA GLY A 7 7.32 4.72 3.13
C GLY A 7 8.83 4.97 3.12
N MET A 8 9.53 4.88 1.99
CA MET A 8 10.95 5.21 1.94
C MET A 8 11.19 6.73 2.02
N ALA A 9 12.18 7.16 2.81
CA ALA A 9 12.57 8.56 2.97
C ALA A 9 12.86 9.30 1.64
N VAL A 10 13.28 8.58 0.59
CA VAL A 10 13.51 9.13 -0.75
C VAL A 10 12.25 9.73 -1.39
N PHE A 11 11.05 9.29 -0.97
CA PHE A 11 9.78 9.88 -1.41
C PHE A 11 9.46 11.19 -0.71
N GLY A 12 10.23 11.60 0.32
CA GLY A 12 10.15 12.93 0.90
C GLY A 12 8.87 13.23 1.69
N LEU A 13 8.19 12.20 2.20
CA LEU A 13 6.96 12.37 2.99
C LEU A 13 7.21 12.79 4.44
N GLY A 14 8.44 12.62 4.95
CA GLY A 14 8.87 13.16 6.24
C GLY A 14 8.38 12.40 7.48
N PHE A 15 7.69 11.27 7.32
CA PHE A 15 7.19 10.46 8.44
C PHE A 15 8.30 9.98 9.39
N GLU A 16 9.50 9.74 8.86
CA GLU A 16 10.69 9.37 9.61
C GLU A 16 11.18 10.47 10.58
N HIS A 17 10.72 11.71 10.39
CA HIS A 17 11.05 12.85 11.25
C HIS A 17 9.95 13.16 12.28
N HIS A 18 8.80 12.49 12.20
CA HIS A 18 7.71 12.73 13.14
C HIS A 18 8.07 12.22 14.53
N ALA A 19 7.74 13.00 15.56
CA ALA A 19 7.93 12.59 16.96
C ALA A 19 7.04 11.37 17.33
N THR A 20 5.90 11.24 16.67
CA THR A 20 4.97 10.11 16.80
C THR A 20 4.81 9.41 15.46
N PRO A 21 4.88 8.06 15.40
CA PRO A 21 4.66 7.33 14.15
C PRO A 21 3.29 7.65 13.54
N PRO A 22 3.16 7.65 12.20
CA PRO A 22 1.88 7.89 11.53
C PRO A 22 0.88 6.79 11.85
N THR A 23 -0.40 7.18 11.90
CA THR A 23 -1.54 6.26 11.93
C THR A 23 -1.83 5.72 10.53
N SER A 24 -2.67 4.70 10.41
CA SER A 24 -3.05 4.17 9.09
C SER A 24 -3.84 5.18 8.26
N LEU A 25 -4.53 6.14 8.91
CA LEU A 25 -5.26 7.21 8.22
C LEU A 25 -4.31 8.28 7.69
N ASP A 26 -3.26 8.65 8.44
CA ASP A 26 -2.22 9.56 7.94
C ASP A 26 -1.55 8.99 6.67
N LEU A 27 -1.34 7.68 6.65
CA LEU A 27 -0.82 6.99 5.47
C LEU A 27 -1.84 6.96 4.31
N VAL A 28 -3.14 6.84 4.59
CA VAL A 28 -4.17 6.94 3.55
C VAL A 28 -4.18 8.33 2.92
N ASP A 29 -4.06 9.38 3.73
CA ASP A 29 -4.05 10.75 3.23
C ASP A 29 -2.83 11.00 2.33
N ALA A 30 -1.66 10.46 2.69
CA ALA A 30 -0.45 10.61 1.89
C ALA A 30 -0.38 9.70 0.66
N TRP A 31 -0.88 8.46 0.75
CA TRP A 31 -0.65 7.42 -0.27
C TRP A 31 -1.89 7.05 -1.08
N GLY A 32 -3.08 7.40 -0.59
CA GLY A 32 -4.34 6.91 -1.11
C GLY A 32 -4.55 7.27 -2.57
N ASP A 33 -4.38 8.54 -2.92
CA ASP A 33 -4.61 9.03 -4.29
C ASP A 33 -3.64 8.44 -5.33
N PRO A 34 -2.30 8.44 -5.13
CA PRO A 34 -1.41 7.81 -6.10
C PRO A 34 -1.63 6.29 -6.22
N ILE A 35 -1.97 5.60 -5.12
CA ILE A 35 -2.30 4.17 -5.15
C ILE A 35 -3.60 3.92 -5.93
N ARG A 36 -4.67 4.68 -5.66
CA ARG A 36 -5.95 4.54 -6.39
C ARG A 36 -5.77 4.85 -7.87
N TYR A 37 -5.05 5.92 -8.20
CA TYR A 37 -4.72 6.25 -9.58
C TYR A 37 -4.03 5.09 -10.29
N ALA A 38 -3.02 4.49 -9.66
CA ALA A 38 -2.34 3.30 -10.18
C ALA A 38 -3.29 2.11 -10.36
N ILE A 39 -4.20 1.86 -9.42
CA ILE A 39 -5.21 0.81 -9.54
C ILE A 39 -6.16 1.10 -10.71
N ASP A 40 -6.61 2.33 -10.90
CA ASP A 40 -7.52 2.72 -11.98
C ASP A 40 -6.87 2.57 -13.36
N GLN A 41 -5.60 2.94 -13.50
CA GLN A 41 -4.88 2.85 -14.78
C GLN A 41 -4.57 1.40 -15.17
N PHE A 42 -4.12 0.59 -14.22
CA PHE A 42 -3.65 -0.77 -14.51
C PHE A 42 -4.71 -1.84 -14.26
N GLY A 43 -5.74 -1.55 -13.49
CA GLY A 43 -6.75 -2.50 -13.04
C GLY A 43 -6.25 -3.39 -11.89
N PRO A 44 -7.14 -3.80 -10.97
CA PRO A 44 -6.79 -4.58 -9.78
C PRO A 44 -6.17 -5.95 -10.11
N GLN A 45 -6.53 -6.54 -11.25
CA GLN A 45 -5.98 -7.83 -11.71
C GLN A 45 -4.51 -7.78 -12.13
N ARG A 46 -3.93 -6.57 -12.26
CA ARG A 46 -2.51 -6.34 -12.58
C ARG A 46 -1.79 -5.57 -11.47
N CYS A 47 -2.44 -5.31 -10.35
CA CYS A 47 -1.86 -4.63 -9.18
C CYS A 47 -1.81 -5.57 -7.96
N MET A 48 -0.79 -5.43 -7.11
CA MET A 48 -0.68 -6.16 -5.84
C MET A 48 -0.14 -5.23 -4.75
N PHE A 49 -0.72 -5.28 -3.56
CA PHE A 49 -0.15 -4.61 -2.39
C PHE A 49 1.10 -5.34 -1.91
N GLU A 50 2.08 -4.57 -1.47
CA GLU A 50 3.30 -5.11 -0.88
C GLU A 50 3.85 -4.13 0.16
N SER A 51 4.61 -4.66 1.12
CA SER A 51 5.00 -3.88 2.31
C SER A 51 6.36 -3.18 2.21
N ASN A 52 7.24 -3.66 1.33
CA ASN A 52 8.64 -3.25 1.24
C ASN A 52 9.40 -3.33 2.57
N PHE A 53 8.92 -4.14 3.53
CA PHE A 53 9.59 -4.34 4.80
C PHE A 53 10.89 -5.13 4.62
N PRO A 54 11.96 -4.78 5.37
CA PRO A 54 11.96 -3.85 6.52
C PRO A 54 12.22 -2.37 6.17
N VAL A 55 12.36 -1.99 4.89
CA VAL A 55 12.76 -0.63 4.51
C VAL A 55 11.71 0.40 4.93
N ASP A 56 10.43 0.11 4.70
CA ASP A 56 9.32 1.02 5.08
C ASP A 56 9.14 1.18 6.60
N ARG A 57 9.86 0.38 7.42
CA ARG A 57 9.89 0.53 8.88
C ARG A 57 10.44 1.88 9.33
N MET A 58 11.21 2.56 8.48
CA MET A 58 11.69 3.92 8.74
C MET A 58 10.54 4.92 8.92
N SER A 59 9.40 4.69 8.26
CA SER A 59 8.26 5.61 8.28
C SER A 59 7.07 5.10 9.09
N CYS A 60 6.80 3.79 9.10
CA CYS A 60 5.60 3.26 9.76
C CYS A 60 5.75 1.82 10.25
N SER A 61 4.80 1.36 11.08
CA SER A 61 4.75 -0.04 11.52
C SER A 61 4.13 -0.94 10.45
N TYR A 62 4.47 -2.23 10.48
CA TYR A 62 3.92 -3.23 9.55
C TYR A 62 2.38 -3.29 9.62
N VAL A 63 1.82 -3.25 10.84
CA VAL A 63 0.38 -3.29 11.05
C VAL A 63 -0.29 -2.03 10.52
N THR A 64 0.30 -0.86 10.78
CA THR A 64 -0.20 0.43 10.28
C THR A 64 -0.28 0.43 8.75
N LEU A 65 0.80 -0.02 8.09
CA LEU A 65 0.88 -0.09 6.63
C LEU A 65 -0.22 -0.99 6.04
N TRP A 66 -0.39 -2.20 6.56
CA TRP A 66 -1.42 -3.11 6.04
C TRP A 66 -2.84 -2.61 6.32
N ASN A 67 -3.07 -1.91 7.43
CA ASN A 67 -4.35 -1.27 7.70
C ASN A 67 -4.60 -0.11 6.74
N ALA A 68 -3.59 0.67 6.36
CA ALA A 68 -3.72 1.72 5.35
C ALA A 68 -4.19 1.14 4.00
N PHE A 69 -3.59 0.02 3.54
CA PHE A 69 -4.05 -0.64 2.31
C PHE A 69 -5.48 -1.14 2.40
N LYS A 70 -5.91 -1.69 3.56
CA LYS A 70 -7.32 -2.09 3.77
C LYS A 70 -8.27 -0.90 3.70
N HIS A 71 -7.89 0.25 4.26
CA HIS A 71 -8.68 1.48 4.16
C HIS A 71 -8.74 1.99 2.71
N ILE A 72 -7.63 2.00 1.99
CA ILE A 72 -7.58 2.44 0.58
C ILE A 72 -8.49 1.55 -0.29
N ALA A 73 -8.48 0.24 -0.07
CA ALA A 73 -9.30 -0.70 -0.81
C ALA A 73 -10.76 -0.82 -0.30
N ALA A 74 -11.16 -0.11 0.77
CA ALA A 74 -12.41 -0.37 1.48
C ALA A 74 -13.67 -0.33 0.59
N GLY A 75 -13.72 0.61 -0.37
CA GLY A 75 -14.84 0.76 -1.31
C GLY A 75 -14.86 -0.20 -2.50
N MET A 76 -13.83 -1.03 -2.67
CA MET A 76 -13.70 -1.92 -3.83
C MET A 76 -14.49 -3.23 -3.67
N GLY A 77 -14.80 -3.88 -4.80
CA GLY A 77 -15.47 -5.18 -4.83
C GLY A 77 -14.65 -6.30 -4.19
N HIS A 78 -15.31 -7.40 -3.85
CA HIS A 78 -14.66 -8.56 -3.23
C HIS A 78 -13.55 -9.14 -4.13
N ASP A 79 -13.81 -9.32 -5.42
CA ASP A 79 -12.86 -9.90 -6.36
C ASP A 79 -11.64 -9.00 -6.59
N ASP A 80 -11.84 -7.68 -6.59
CA ASP A 80 -10.77 -6.71 -6.72
C ASP A 80 -9.87 -6.71 -5.48
N LYS A 81 -10.46 -6.73 -4.29
CA LYS A 81 -9.71 -6.89 -3.04
C LYS A 81 -8.92 -8.20 -3.06
N THR A 82 -9.55 -9.31 -3.41
CA THR A 82 -8.88 -10.61 -3.52
C THR A 82 -7.70 -10.55 -4.50
N ALA A 83 -7.85 -9.89 -5.65
CA ALA A 83 -6.75 -9.71 -6.59
C ALA A 83 -5.60 -8.88 -6.01
N LEU A 84 -5.90 -7.73 -5.38
CA LEU A 84 -4.91 -6.82 -4.82
C LEU A 84 -4.13 -7.42 -3.64
N PHE A 85 -4.79 -8.15 -2.75
CA PHE A 85 -4.17 -8.71 -1.54
C PHE A 85 -3.52 -10.09 -1.76
N TYR A 86 -3.87 -10.81 -2.83
CA TYR A 86 -3.40 -12.18 -3.03
C TYR A 86 -3.35 -12.60 -4.50
N GLY A 87 -4.48 -12.51 -5.22
CA GLY A 87 -4.68 -13.20 -6.49
C GLY A 87 -3.70 -12.77 -7.59
N THR A 88 -3.37 -11.48 -7.68
CA THR A 88 -2.40 -10.99 -8.66
C THR A 88 -1.00 -11.52 -8.36
N ALA A 89 -0.59 -11.55 -7.07
CA ALA A 89 0.71 -12.07 -6.67
C ALA A 89 0.82 -13.59 -6.92
N SER A 90 -0.19 -14.38 -6.53
CA SER A 90 -0.19 -15.84 -6.77
C SER A 90 -0.07 -16.16 -8.26
N ARG A 91 -0.84 -15.49 -9.14
CA ARG A 91 -0.73 -15.70 -10.59
C ARG A 91 0.63 -15.28 -11.15
N ALA A 92 1.13 -14.10 -10.75
CA ALA A 92 2.39 -13.56 -11.27
C ALA A 92 3.60 -14.43 -10.86
N TYR A 93 3.59 -14.94 -9.63
CA TYR A 93 4.67 -15.74 -9.06
C TYR A 93 4.47 -17.26 -9.19
N ARG A 94 3.32 -17.71 -9.72
CA ARG A 94 2.96 -19.13 -9.86
C ARG A 94 2.98 -19.88 -8.53
N LEU A 95 2.37 -19.26 -7.51
CA LEU A 95 2.17 -19.82 -6.17
C LEU A 95 0.90 -20.65 -6.09
#